data_AF-A0A0F9LUA4-F1
#
_entry.id   AF-A0A0F9LUA4-F1
#
_cell.length_a   1.000
_cell.length_b   1.000
_cell.length_c   1.000
_cell.angle_alpha   90.00
_cell.angle_beta   90.00
_cell.angle_gamma   90.00
#
_symmetry.space_group_name_H-M   'P 1'
#
loop_
_entity.id
_entity.type
_entity.pdbx_description
1 polymer ?
#
loop_
_entity_poly.entity_id
_entity_poly.type
_entity_poly.pdbx_seq_one_letter_code
_entity_poly.pdbx_strand_id
1 'polypeptide(L)'
;MSNNPYTSVSISGFNSSPPSDDGAEVATNQLEWAKHVDKLGTPNKNLGEGINTNVLSAFGALIMTDDPGQDTVVIAMRMFN
;
A
#
# COMPACT_ATOMS: atom_id res chain seq x y z
N MET A 1 8.34 -23.54 -3.60
CA MET A 1 7.52 -22.41 -3.11
C MET A 1 7.49 -21.39 -4.23
N SER A 2 6.32 -20.95 -4.70
CA SER A 2 6.27 -19.84 -5.64
C SER A 2 6.86 -18.61 -4.95
N ASN A 3 7.94 -18.04 -5.50
CA ASN A 3 8.55 -16.84 -4.94
C ASN A 3 7.66 -15.65 -5.31
N ASN A 4 6.61 -15.41 -4.53
CA ASN A 4 5.71 -14.28 -4.75
C ASN A 4 6.35 -13.02 -4.15
N PRO A 5 6.77 -12.04 -4.98
CA PRO A 5 7.40 -10.82 -4.48
C PRO A 5 6.41 -9.81 -3.88
N TYR A 6 5.10 -10.07 -3.96
CA TYR A 6 4.08 -9.19 -3.41
C TYR A 6 4.04 -9.20 -1.88
N THR A 7 4.01 -8.00 -1.29
CA THR A 7 3.77 -7.79 0.14
C THR A 7 2.38 -7.21 0.37
N SER A 8 1.63 -7.74 1.33
CA SER A 8 0.31 -7.21 1.69
C SER A 8 0.41 -5.85 2.39
N VAL A 9 -0.60 -5.00 2.19
CA VAL A 9 -0.77 -3.73 2.90
C VAL A 9 -1.89 -3.88 3.92
N SER A 10 -1.67 -3.34 5.12
CA SER A 10 -2.72 -3.21 6.14
C SER A 10 -3.12 -1.75 6.28
N ILE A 11 -4.41 -1.51 6.45
CA ILE A 11 -4.93 -0.16 6.70
C ILE A 11 -4.65 0.25 8.15
N SER A 12 -4.25 1.51 8.34
CA SER A 12 -4.03 2.11 9.66
C SER A 12 -4.86 3.37 9.81
N GLY A 13 -5.36 3.64 11.02
CA GLY A 13 -6.07 4.88 11.33
C GLY A 13 -7.51 4.96 10.80
N PHE A 14 -8.00 3.91 10.13
CA PHE A 14 -9.40 3.84 9.72
C PHE A 14 -10.32 3.91 10.94
N ASN A 15 -11.10 5.00 11.02
CA ASN A 15 -12.05 5.26 12.09
C ASN A 15 -11.53 4.92 13.51
N SER A 16 -10.26 5.24 13.81
CA SER A 16 -9.60 4.80 15.06
C SER A 16 -10.17 5.42 16.34
N SER A 17 -10.94 6.49 16.22
CA SER A 17 -11.58 7.20 17.33
C SER A 17 -13.05 7.51 16.97
N PRO A 18 -13.93 6.50 16.93
CA PRO A 18 -15.35 6.71 16.63
C PRO A 18 -16.01 7.56 17.73
N PRO A 19 -17.04 8.36 17.39
CA PRO A 19 -17.86 9.02 18.39
C PRO A 19 -18.57 7.99 19.27
N SER A 20 -18.89 8.39 20.51
CA SER A 20 -19.72 7.62 21.42
C SER A 20 -21.17 7.51 20.90
N ASP A 21 -21.79 6.33 21.07
CA ASP A 21 -23.20 6.08 20.74
C ASP A 21 -24.11 6.23 21.97
N ASP A 22 -23.89 7.29 22.74
CA ASP A 22 -24.64 7.61 23.97
C ASP A 22 -25.70 8.70 23.76
N GLY A 23 -25.93 9.09 22.51
CA GLY A 23 -26.86 10.17 22.15
C GLY A 23 -26.38 11.56 22.57
N ALA A 24 -25.12 11.74 22.97
CA ALA A 24 -24.60 13.03 23.38
C ALA A 24 -24.38 13.98 22.18
N GLU A 25 -24.91 15.20 22.30
CA GLU A 25 -24.76 16.27 21.30
C GLU A 25 -23.55 17.16 21.62
N VAL A 26 -22.35 16.57 21.52
CA VAL A 26 -21.08 17.30 21.71
C VAL A 26 -20.41 17.60 20.37
N ALA A 27 -19.63 18.68 20.29
CA ALA A 27 -18.95 19.09 19.05
C ALA A 27 -18.03 18.01 18.45
N THR A 28 -17.48 17.11 19.28
CA THR A 28 -16.71 15.95 18.82
C THR A 28 -17.54 14.94 18.04
N ASN A 29 -18.85 14.86 18.29
CA ASN A 29 -19.80 13.97 17.61
C ASN A 29 -20.44 14.64 16.38
N GLN A 30 -20.16 15.93 16.14
CA GLN A 30 -20.73 16.67 15.01
C GLN A 30 -20.21 16.16 13.66
N LEU A 31 -21.15 15.93 12.74
CA LEU A 31 -20.91 15.62 11.32
C LEU A 31 -20.23 16.79 10.62
N GLU A 32 -18.98 16.58 10.20
CA GLU A 32 -18.21 17.55 9.41
C GLU A 32 -17.47 16.81 8.29
N TRP A 33 -17.48 17.40 7.09
CA TRP A 33 -16.88 16.78 5.91
C TRP A 33 -15.39 16.44 6.12
N ALA A 34 -14.63 17.36 6.70
CA ALA A 34 -13.20 17.15 6.98
C ALA A 34 -12.96 15.94 7.89
N LYS A 35 -13.78 15.74 8.93
CA LYS A 35 -13.68 14.58 9.83
C LYS A 35 -13.88 13.26 9.09
N HIS A 36 -14.81 13.21 8.13
CA HIS A 36 -15.02 11.99 7.32
C HIS A 36 -13.89 11.74 6.33
N VAL A 37 -13.35 12.80 5.74
CA VAL A 37 -12.15 12.69 4.90
C VAL A 37 -11.00 12.13 5.73
N ASP A 38 -10.71 12.67 6.90
CA ASP A 38 -9.56 12.24 7.70
C ASP A 38 -9.72 10.84 8.30
N LYS A 39 -10.94 10.47 8.73
CA LYS A 39 -11.19 9.18 9.41
C LYS A 39 -11.48 8.02 8.46
N LEU A 40 -12.06 8.30 7.29
CA LEU A 40 -12.54 7.29 6.35
C LEU A 40 -11.87 7.44 4.99
N GLY A 41 -11.86 8.65 4.43
CA GLY A 41 -11.35 8.92 3.08
C GLY A 41 -9.85 8.68 2.95
N THR A 42 -9.04 9.38 3.75
CA THR A 42 -7.58 9.32 3.73
C THR A 42 -7.05 7.91 4.04
N PRO A 43 -7.52 7.19 5.08
CA PRO A 43 -7.06 5.83 5.33
C PRO A 43 -7.35 4.87 4.18
N ASN A 44 -8.53 4.97 3.56
CA ASN A 44 -8.89 4.12 2.41
C ASN A 44 -8.10 4.47 1.15
N LYS A 45 -7.88 5.77 0.90
CA LYS A 45 -7.02 6.24 -0.19
C LYS A 45 -5.61 5.68 -0.03
N ASN A 46 -5.03 5.81 1.17
CA ASN A 46 -3.69 5.31 1.47
C ASN A 46 -3.59 3.79 1.32
N LEU A 47 -4.63 3.03 1.72
CA LEU A 47 -4.69 1.59 1.49
C LEU A 47 -4.65 1.28 -0.02
N GLY A 48 -5.49 1.94 -0.81
CA GLY A 48 -5.55 1.73 -2.26
C GLY A 48 -4.24 2.09 -2.96
N GLU A 49 -3.63 3.21 -2.59
CA GLU A 49 -2.32 3.63 -3.10
C GLU A 49 -1.22 2.62 -2.74
N GLY A 50 -1.19 2.15 -1.49
CA GLY A 50 -0.24 1.13 -1.05
C GLY A 50 -0.39 -0.20 -1.80
N ILE A 51 -1.64 -0.66 -2.02
CA ILE A 51 -1.90 -1.86 -2.82
C ILE A 51 -1.35 -1.66 -4.23
N ASN A 52 -1.66 -0.53 -4.87
CA ASN A 52 -1.20 -0.24 -6.23
C ASN A 52 0.34 -0.21 -6.31
N THR A 53 1.01 0.40 -5.34
CA THR A 53 2.48 0.41 -5.24
C THR A 53 3.06 -0.99 -5.11
N ASN A 54 2.51 -1.82 -4.21
CA ASN A 54 3.03 -3.17 -3.98
C ASN A 54 2.76 -4.10 -5.17
N VAL A 55 1.63 -3.94 -5.87
CA VAL A 55 1.34 -4.67 -7.11
C VAL A 55 2.34 -4.29 -8.20
N LEU A 56 2.57 -3.00 -8.42
CA LEU A 56 3.51 -2.52 -9.44
C LEU A 56 4.95 -3.01 -9.15
N SER A 57 5.36 -2.98 -7.88
CA SER A 57 6.66 -3.48 -7.45
C SER A 57 6.80 -4.98 -7.68
N ALA A 58 5.79 -5.77 -7.29
CA ALA A 58 5.79 -7.22 -7.51
C ALA A 58 5.82 -7.58 -8.99
N PHE A 59 5.05 -6.87 -9.82
CA PHE A 59 5.03 -7.07 -11.28
C PHE A 59 6.38 -6.73 -11.92
N GLY A 60 7.00 -5.62 -11.51
CA GLY A 60 8.35 -5.25 -11.93
C GLY A 60 9.39 -6.29 -11.54
N ALA A 61 9.30 -6.82 -10.30
CA ALA A 61 10.18 -7.90 -9.85
C ALA A 61 10.01 -9.16 -10.71
N LEU A 62 8.79 -9.61 -10.99
CA LEU A 62 8.57 -10.78 -11.84
C LEU A 62 9.18 -10.57 -13.24
N ILE A 63 8.86 -9.47 -13.93
CA ILE A 63 9.37 -9.23 -15.29
C ILE A 63 10.91 -9.07 -15.31
N MET A 64 11.48 -8.36 -14.34
CA MET A 64 12.94 -8.18 -14.30
C MET A 64 13.70 -9.44 -13.88
N THR A 65 13.06 -10.36 -13.16
CA THR A 65 13.67 -11.65 -12.79
C THR A 65 13.51 -12.69 -13.91
N ASP A 66 12.51 -12.53 -14.78
CA ASP A 66 12.18 -13.45 -15.87
C ASP A 66 12.88 -13.14 -17.20
N ASP A 67 13.80 -12.14 -17.26
CA ASP A 67 14.69 -11.95 -18.41
C ASP A 67 16.03 -12.68 -18.19
N PRO A 68 16.18 -13.95 -18.62
CA PRO A 68 17.45 -14.67 -18.56
C PRO A 68 18.59 -13.98 -19.33
N GLY A 69 18.28 -12.98 -20.18
CA GLY A 69 19.27 -12.17 -20.88
C GLY A 69 20.03 -11.20 -19.96
N GLN A 70 19.43 -10.69 -18.89
CA GLN A 70 20.08 -9.66 -18.06
C GLN A 70 21.06 -10.24 -17.05
N ASP A 71 20.75 -11.40 -16.46
CA ASP A 71 21.67 -12.06 -15.53
C ASP A 71 22.93 -12.52 -16.27
N THR A 72 22.78 -13.02 -17.51
CA THR A 72 23.91 -13.41 -18.37
C THR A 72 24.74 -12.21 -18.83
N VAL A 73 24.11 -11.05 -19.14
CA VAL A 73 24.82 -9.82 -19.56
C VAL A 73 25.56 -9.18 -18.38
N VAL A 74 24.97 -9.13 -17.19
CA VAL A 74 25.62 -8.59 -15.98
C VAL A 74 26.77 -9.49 -15.53
N ILE A 75 26.63 -10.81 -15.62
CA ILE A 75 27.70 -11.77 -15.32
C ILE A 75 28.82 -11.67 -16.38
N ALA A 76 28.48 -11.62 -17.68
CA ALA A 76 29.47 -11.43 -18.74
C ALA A 76 30.25 -10.12 -18.57
N MET A 77 29.58 -9.01 -18.29
CA MET A 77 30.22 -7.70 -18.12
C MET A 77 31.18 -7.64 -16.91
N ARG A 78 30.96 -8.48 -15.88
CA ARG A 78 31.88 -8.63 -14.73
C ARG A 78 33.01 -9.64 -14.96
N MET A 79 32.93 -10.48 -15.98
CA MET A 79 33.99 -11.43 -16.35
C MET A 79 35.01 -10.85 -17.34
N PHE A 80 34.75 -9.66 -17.90
CA PHE A 80 35.64 -8.97 -18.87
C PHE A 80 36.35 -7.74 -18.31
N ASN A 81 36.34 -7.51 -16.99
CA ASN A 81 37.12 -6.49 -16.29
C ASN A 81 38.07 -7.12 -15.27
#